data_AF-A0A9P3HLM0-F1
#
_entry.id   AF-A0A9P3HLM0-F1
#
_cell.length_a   1.000
_cell.length_b   1.000
_cell.length_c   1.000
_cell.angle_alpha   90.00
_cell.angle_beta   90.00
_cell.angle_gamma   90.00
#
_symmetry.space_group_name_H-M   'P 1'
#
loop_
_entity.id
_entity.type
_entity.pdbx_description
1 polymer ?
#
loop_
_entity_poly.entity_id
_entity_poly.type
_entity_poly.pdbx_seq_one_letter_code
_entity_poly.pdbx_strand_id
1 'polypeptide(L)'
;MKIPTFSATMAGLVTMSSVLLQATSVEGANAFNESLTNSNNFVIANNFGPSGSPYTTSQVHTGPDGASLTIGKNSQSTSFTGGELIYTPDHLGYGTYSVDMMGSDIVGQVTGFYLISTADGSEIDVELTGLNSTRAWLNVWHDHQQSPVPIDLDFDVSKAWHRYEINWQQNSLTWSIDGKVVLTRTDLLLKAPAQANYKLALNSWVNIQKETGPGWAGVFKYPTGQIPTSRFRNLQFTP
;
A
#
# COMPACT_ATOMS: atom_id res chain seq x y z
N MET A 1 26.34 -14.89 -81.94
CA MET A 1 25.67 -16.15 -82.37
C MET A 1 26.15 -17.27 -81.46
N LYS A 2 25.22 -18.05 -80.87
CA LYS A 2 25.37 -19.20 -79.94
C LYS A 2 25.72 -18.88 -78.45
N ILE A 3 24.77 -19.05 -77.50
CA ILE A 3 24.42 -20.23 -76.61
C ILE A 3 25.38 -20.31 -75.38
N PRO A 4 25.02 -20.73 -74.13
CA PRO A 4 23.76 -20.73 -73.35
C PRO A 4 23.91 -20.18 -71.89
N THR A 5 22.78 -20.18 -71.19
CA THR A 5 22.58 -20.23 -69.73
C THR A 5 23.35 -21.33 -68.98
N PHE A 6 23.90 -20.99 -67.81
CA PHE A 6 23.97 -21.84 -66.61
C PHE A 6 23.95 -20.96 -65.36
N SER A 7 22.92 -21.13 -64.52
CA SER A 7 23.07 -20.93 -63.08
C SER A 7 22.20 -21.97 -62.39
N ALA A 8 22.87 -22.98 -61.86
CA ALA A 8 22.36 -23.81 -60.79
C ALA A 8 22.79 -23.13 -59.49
N THR A 9 21.88 -22.98 -58.53
CA THR A 9 22.08 -23.48 -57.16
C THR A 9 20.83 -23.26 -56.29
N MET A 10 20.26 -24.39 -55.87
CA MET A 10 19.83 -24.67 -54.50
C MET A 10 19.06 -23.57 -53.76
N ALA A 11 17.72 -23.62 -53.83
CA ALA A 11 16.89 -23.09 -52.76
C ALA A 11 17.05 -24.01 -51.53
N GLY A 12 17.92 -23.60 -50.62
CA GLY A 12 18.02 -24.19 -49.28
C GLY A 12 16.72 -23.94 -48.52
N LEU A 13 16.14 -25.02 -48.00
CA LEU A 13 15.02 -24.96 -47.07
C LEU A 13 15.50 -24.27 -45.78
N VAL A 14 15.10 -23.01 -45.56
CA VAL A 14 15.30 -22.35 -44.26
C VAL A 14 14.26 -22.93 -43.32
N THR A 15 14.65 -23.92 -42.52
CA THR A 15 13.88 -24.28 -41.32
C THR A 15 13.98 -23.11 -40.35
N MET A 16 12.95 -22.27 -40.34
CA MET A 16 12.69 -21.35 -39.25
C MET A 16 12.44 -22.20 -38.00
N SER A 17 13.49 -22.47 -37.23
CA SER A 17 13.35 -22.91 -35.84
C SER A 17 12.62 -21.80 -35.12
N SER A 18 11.32 -21.99 -34.89
CA SER A 18 10.57 -21.23 -33.91
C SER A 18 11.22 -21.46 -32.56
N VAL A 19 12.05 -20.53 -32.13
CA VAL A 19 12.40 -20.41 -30.72
C VAL A 19 11.08 -20.07 -30.03
N LEU A 20 10.43 -21.09 -29.45
CA LEU A 20 9.44 -20.85 -28.42
C LEU A 20 10.19 -20.08 -27.32
N LEU A 21 9.95 -18.77 -27.22
CA LEU A 21 10.13 -18.11 -25.94
C LEU A 21 9.16 -18.82 -25.00
N GLN A 22 9.68 -19.72 -24.18
CA GLN A 22 8.99 -20.09 -22.95
C GLN A 22 8.85 -18.79 -22.17
N ALA A 23 7.64 -18.24 -22.15
CA ALA A 23 7.28 -17.27 -21.13
C ALA A 23 7.50 -17.99 -19.81
N THR A 24 8.59 -17.64 -19.12
CA THR A 24 8.76 -18.02 -17.73
C THR A 24 7.57 -17.42 -17.01
N SER A 25 6.63 -18.27 -16.60
CA SER A 25 5.59 -17.87 -15.67
C SER A 25 6.31 -17.28 -14.46
N VAL A 26 6.19 -15.97 -14.27
CA VAL A 26 6.51 -15.37 -12.98
C VAL A 26 5.59 -16.12 -12.01
N GLU A 27 6.16 -16.86 -11.05
CA GLU A 27 5.38 -17.44 -9.97
C GLU A 27 4.56 -16.31 -9.36
N GLY A 28 3.23 -16.38 -9.52
CA GLY A 28 2.33 -15.40 -8.93
C GLY A 28 2.46 -15.48 -7.40
N ALA A 29 2.38 -14.34 -6.72
CA ALA A 29 2.34 -14.35 -5.26
C ALA A 29 1.25 -15.31 -4.77
N ASN A 30 1.60 -16.13 -3.78
CA ASN A 30 0.63 -17.00 -3.12
C ASN A 30 -0.33 -16.15 -2.28
N ALA A 31 -1.59 -16.57 -2.23
CA ALA A 31 -2.55 -16.00 -1.30
C ALA A 31 -2.06 -16.15 0.15
N PHE A 32 -2.36 -15.18 1.01
CA PHE A 32 -2.05 -15.25 2.44
C PHE A 32 -3.16 -14.67 3.29
N ASN A 33 -3.14 -15.04 4.56
CA ASN A 33 -3.98 -14.45 5.60
C ASN A 33 -3.18 -14.30 6.90
N GLU A 34 -3.00 -13.07 7.33
CA GLU A 34 -2.29 -12.67 8.53
C GLU A 34 -3.30 -12.13 9.56
N SER A 35 -3.44 -12.84 10.68
CA SER A 35 -4.29 -12.39 11.80
C SER A 35 -3.74 -11.13 12.50
N LEU A 36 -2.44 -10.84 12.34
CA LEU A 36 -1.70 -9.80 13.06
C LEU A 36 -1.61 -10.02 14.59
N THR A 37 -1.83 -11.25 15.05
CA THR A 37 -1.68 -11.61 16.47
C THR A 37 -0.23 -11.70 16.94
N ASN A 38 0.71 -11.72 15.99
CA ASN A 38 2.15 -11.59 16.17
C ASN A 38 2.73 -10.85 14.94
N SER A 39 4.01 -10.52 14.99
CA SER A 39 4.72 -9.79 13.93
C SER A 39 5.80 -10.62 13.21
N ASN A 40 5.72 -11.96 13.24
CA ASN A 40 6.81 -12.82 12.73
C ASN A 40 7.05 -12.67 11.22
N ASN A 41 5.99 -12.35 10.48
CA ASN A 41 6.04 -12.12 9.02
C ASN A 41 6.14 -10.63 8.66
N PHE A 42 6.61 -9.80 9.59
CA PHE A 42 6.70 -8.36 9.40
C PHE A 42 8.06 -7.81 9.82
N VAL A 43 8.57 -6.87 9.03
CA VAL A 43 9.58 -5.93 9.49
C VAL A 43 8.87 -4.84 10.27
N ILE A 44 9.37 -4.53 11.47
CA ILE A 44 8.92 -3.38 12.25
C ILE A 44 9.87 -2.23 11.98
N ALA A 45 9.36 -1.14 11.40
CA ALA A 45 10.20 0.01 11.09
C ALA A 45 10.74 0.67 12.36
N ASN A 46 11.97 1.16 12.29
CA ASN A 46 12.63 1.80 13.43
C ASN A 46 13.60 2.89 12.98
N ASN A 47 13.50 4.06 13.60
CA ASN A 47 14.33 5.25 13.30
C ASN A 47 14.22 5.75 11.84
N PHE A 48 13.07 5.55 11.20
CA PHE A 48 12.72 6.06 9.88
C PHE A 48 11.26 6.51 9.89
N GLY A 49 10.81 7.33 8.93
CA GLY A 49 9.40 7.70 8.78
C GLY A 49 9.20 9.20 8.58
N PRO A 50 7.94 9.68 8.64
CA PRO A 50 7.61 11.08 8.43
C PRO A 50 8.34 12.02 9.37
N SER A 51 8.73 13.19 8.85
CA SER A 51 9.39 14.22 9.67
C SER A 51 8.50 14.63 10.84
N GLY A 52 9.02 14.49 12.06
CA GLY A 52 8.29 14.76 13.31
C GLY A 52 7.44 13.61 13.84
N SER A 53 7.41 12.47 13.14
CA SER A 53 6.75 11.24 13.59
C SER A 53 7.49 9.97 13.13
N PRO A 54 8.81 9.83 13.39
CA PRO A 54 9.53 8.61 13.04
C PRO A 54 8.92 7.37 13.69
N TYR A 55 8.98 6.26 12.99
CA TYR A 55 8.57 4.95 13.45
C TYR A 55 9.55 4.39 14.46
N THR A 56 9.01 3.76 15.49
CA THR A 56 9.80 3.05 16.50
C THR A 56 9.14 1.73 16.83
N THR A 57 9.94 0.71 17.14
CA THR A 57 9.42 -0.62 17.48
C THR A 57 8.51 -0.62 18.71
N SER A 58 8.71 0.33 19.63
CA SER A 58 7.88 0.46 20.86
C SER A 58 6.46 0.94 20.61
N GLN A 59 6.13 1.38 19.39
CA GLN A 59 4.78 1.78 19.00
C GLN A 59 4.00 0.68 18.28
N VAL A 60 4.59 -0.50 18.10
CA VAL A 60 3.93 -1.64 17.46
C VAL A 60 3.65 -2.70 18.51
N HIS A 61 2.37 -2.98 18.72
CA HIS A 61 1.89 -3.95 19.69
C HIS A 61 1.06 -5.00 18.96
N THR A 62 1.33 -6.28 19.19
CA THR A 62 0.53 -7.39 18.65
C THR A 62 -0.07 -8.20 19.77
N GLY A 63 -1.27 -8.75 19.56
CA GLY A 63 -1.97 -9.54 20.56
C GLY A 63 -3.20 -10.24 19.99
N PRO A 64 -4.02 -10.88 20.84
CA PRO A 64 -5.15 -11.70 20.39
C PRO A 64 -6.15 -10.98 19.45
N ASP A 65 -6.27 -9.65 19.56
CA ASP A 65 -7.18 -8.82 18.76
C ASP A 65 -6.55 -8.27 17.46
N GLY A 66 -5.32 -8.64 17.15
CA GLY A 66 -4.53 -8.12 16.03
C GLY A 66 -3.44 -7.14 16.45
N ALA A 67 -3.04 -6.27 15.53
CA ALA A 67 -2.03 -5.24 15.77
C ALA A 67 -2.67 -3.93 16.23
N SER A 68 -2.01 -3.26 17.18
CA SER A 68 -2.29 -1.89 17.60
C SER A 68 -1.04 -1.05 17.42
N LEU A 69 -1.14 0.05 16.68
CA LEU A 69 -0.05 0.97 16.41
C LEU A 69 -0.34 2.28 17.15
N THR A 70 0.51 2.62 18.13
CA THR A 70 0.28 3.77 19.02
C THR A 70 1.11 4.98 18.62
N ILE A 71 0.67 6.17 19.05
CA ILE A 71 1.48 7.38 18.95
C ILE A 71 2.17 7.65 20.28
N GLY A 72 3.50 7.68 20.26
CA GLY A 72 4.36 7.95 21.41
C GLY A 72 4.75 9.43 21.51
N LYS A 73 5.14 9.85 22.71
CA LYS A 73 5.81 11.14 22.93
C LYS A 73 7.31 10.91 22.97
N ASN A 74 8.07 11.67 22.18
CA ASN A 74 9.51 11.74 22.40
C ASN A 74 9.79 12.83 23.43
N SER A 75 10.10 12.48 24.67
CA SER A 75 10.33 13.45 25.75
C SER A 75 11.56 14.34 25.53
N GLN A 76 12.42 14.02 24.57
CA GLN A 76 13.67 14.74 24.27
C GLN A 76 13.57 15.64 23.03
N SER A 77 12.43 15.65 22.32
CA SER A 77 12.20 16.52 21.16
C SER A 77 10.74 16.97 21.06
N THR A 78 10.43 17.84 20.11
CA THR A 78 9.03 18.17 19.78
C THR A 78 8.38 17.12 18.87
N SER A 79 9.08 16.01 18.60
CA SER A 79 8.60 14.94 17.73
C SER A 79 7.74 13.94 18.49
N PHE A 80 6.81 13.33 17.77
CA PHE A 80 6.09 12.15 18.22
C PHE A 80 6.74 10.92 17.61
N THR A 81 6.29 9.73 17.98
CA THR A 81 6.70 8.49 17.34
C THR A 81 5.48 7.72 16.85
N GLY A 82 5.61 7.10 15.67
CA GLY A 82 4.61 6.22 15.10
C GLY A 82 5.08 4.76 15.10
N GLY A 83 4.29 3.90 14.47
CA GLY A 83 4.63 2.51 14.20
C GLY A 83 4.34 2.14 12.74
N GLU A 84 5.09 1.18 12.21
CA GLU A 84 4.87 0.64 10.87
C GLU A 84 5.25 -0.86 10.83
N LEU A 85 4.38 -1.63 10.19
CA LEU A 85 4.53 -3.05 9.91
C LEU A 85 4.65 -3.21 8.39
N ILE A 86 5.75 -3.79 7.91
CA ILE A 86 5.98 -4.09 6.49
C ILE A 86 5.98 -5.60 6.32
N TYR A 87 5.07 -6.14 5.51
CA TYR A 87 4.98 -7.57 5.28
C TYR A 87 6.27 -8.09 4.63
N THR A 88 6.88 -9.13 5.20
CA THR A 88 8.20 -9.64 4.76
C THR A 88 8.16 -10.48 3.49
N PRO A 89 7.12 -11.27 3.19
CA PRO A 89 7.08 -12.02 1.94
C PRO A 89 7.05 -11.11 0.71
N ASP A 90 7.86 -11.49 -0.27
CA ASP A 90 8.12 -10.72 -1.48
C ASP A 90 7.21 -11.14 -2.64
N HIS A 91 7.36 -10.46 -3.77
CA HIS A 91 6.70 -10.77 -5.04
C HIS A 91 5.18 -10.60 -5.07
N LEU A 92 4.65 -9.73 -4.20
CA LEU A 92 3.26 -9.27 -4.25
C LEU A 92 2.90 -8.79 -5.68
N GLY A 93 1.76 -9.27 -6.17
CA GLY A 93 1.35 -9.16 -7.58
C GLY A 93 0.09 -8.34 -7.81
N TYR A 94 -0.51 -8.50 -8.99
CA TYR A 94 -1.92 -8.14 -9.16
C TYR A 94 -2.77 -9.05 -8.28
N GLY A 95 -3.92 -8.54 -7.84
CA GLY A 95 -4.80 -9.23 -6.91
C GLY A 95 -5.53 -8.26 -5.99
N THR A 96 -6.16 -8.81 -4.97
CA THR A 96 -6.89 -8.07 -3.94
C THR A 96 -6.14 -8.10 -2.63
N TYR A 97 -5.74 -6.94 -2.16
CA TYR A 97 -5.17 -6.70 -0.84
C TYR A 97 -6.25 -6.16 0.07
N SER A 98 -6.26 -6.57 1.32
CA SER A 98 -7.34 -6.19 2.23
C SER A 98 -6.95 -6.27 3.69
N VAL A 99 -7.55 -5.42 4.50
CA VAL A 99 -7.34 -5.40 5.95
C VAL A 99 -8.61 -4.94 6.65
N ASP A 100 -8.85 -5.47 7.84
CA ASP A 100 -9.81 -4.86 8.75
C ASP A 100 -9.04 -3.83 9.57
N MET A 101 -9.45 -2.56 9.54
CA MET A 101 -8.79 -1.52 10.34
C MET A 101 -9.77 -0.60 11.05
N MET A 102 -9.31 -0.05 12.17
CA MET A 102 -9.94 1.07 12.86
C MET A 102 -8.95 2.23 12.91
N GLY A 103 -9.40 3.38 12.42
CA GLY A 103 -8.65 4.63 12.44
C GLY A 103 -8.77 5.34 13.79
N SER A 104 -8.69 6.67 13.74
CA SER A 104 -8.74 7.55 14.90
C SER A 104 -9.56 8.79 14.60
N ASP A 105 -10.16 9.39 15.62
CA ASP A 105 -10.83 10.70 15.59
C ASP A 105 -9.92 11.83 16.14
N ILE A 106 -8.63 11.55 16.29
CA ILE A 106 -7.65 12.51 16.80
C ILE A 106 -7.02 13.27 15.62
N VAL A 107 -7.32 14.57 15.55
CA VAL A 107 -6.76 15.48 14.54
C VAL A 107 -5.25 15.31 14.41
N GLY A 108 -4.79 15.17 13.17
CA GLY A 108 -3.39 15.00 12.79
C GLY A 108 -2.90 13.57 12.80
N GLN A 109 -3.64 12.60 13.38
CA GLN A 109 -3.28 11.20 13.28
C GLN A 109 -3.69 10.63 11.91
N VAL A 110 -2.80 9.84 11.31
CA VAL A 110 -3.01 9.12 10.06
C VAL A 110 -2.91 7.62 10.34
N THR A 111 -3.84 6.85 9.80
CA THR A 111 -3.84 5.39 9.78
C THR A 111 -3.73 4.94 8.32
N GLY A 112 -2.65 4.25 7.95
CA GLY A 112 -2.38 3.88 6.57
C GLY A 112 -2.42 2.38 6.33
N PHE A 113 -2.99 1.99 5.19
CA PHE A 113 -2.89 0.67 4.57
C PHE A 113 -2.51 0.87 3.11
N TYR A 114 -1.33 0.38 2.70
CA TYR A 114 -0.78 0.78 1.42
C TYR A 114 0.20 -0.24 0.83
N LEU A 115 0.41 -0.07 -0.48
CA LEU A 115 1.46 -0.72 -1.25
C LEU A 115 2.51 0.31 -1.62
N ILE A 116 3.79 0.01 -1.45
CA ILE A 116 4.91 0.91 -1.82
C ILE A 116 5.93 0.20 -2.70
N SER A 117 6.24 0.81 -3.84
CA SER A 117 7.27 0.37 -4.77
C SER A 117 8.65 0.66 -4.22
N THR A 118 9.49 -0.37 -4.14
CA THR A 118 10.90 -0.21 -3.75
C THR A 118 11.78 0.27 -4.91
N ALA A 119 11.25 0.29 -6.14
CA ALA A 119 12.00 0.71 -7.32
C ALA A 119 11.89 2.21 -7.62
N ASP A 120 10.73 2.80 -7.37
CA ASP A 120 10.45 4.21 -7.72
C ASP A 120 9.64 4.98 -6.69
N GLY A 121 9.27 4.37 -5.56
CA GLY A 121 8.49 5.04 -4.52
C GLY A 121 7.05 5.35 -4.93
N SER A 122 6.52 4.72 -5.99
CA SER A 122 5.08 4.77 -6.26
C SER A 122 4.31 4.08 -5.15
N GLU A 123 3.16 4.65 -4.77
CA GLU A 123 2.33 4.15 -3.67
C GLU A 123 0.86 4.02 -4.10
N ILE A 124 0.16 3.08 -3.46
CA ILE A 124 -1.30 2.94 -3.54
C ILE A 124 -1.82 2.89 -2.12
N ASP A 125 -2.68 3.85 -1.76
CA ASP A 125 -3.00 4.11 -0.37
C ASP A 125 -4.50 4.01 -0.07
N VAL A 126 -4.79 3.55 1.14
CA VAL A 126 -5.98 3.90 1.91
C VAL A 126 -5.51 4.59 3.18
N GLU A 127 -5.86 5.86 3.33
CA GLU A 127 -5.53 6.66 4.51
C GLU A 127 -6.79 7.12 5.23
N LEU A 128 -6.83 6.88 6.54
CA LEU A 128 -7.86 7.39 7.43
C LEU A 128 -7.24 8.48 8.29
N THR A 129 -7.81 9.69 8.26
CA THR A 129 -7.27 10.83 9.00
C THR A 129 -8.21 11.26 10.11
N GLY A 130 -7.65 11.58 11.28
CA GLY A 130 -8.44 11.99 12.43
C GLY A 130 -9.02 13.40 12.35
N LEU A 131 -8.74 14.16 11.28
CA LEU A 131 -9.42 15.45 11.04
C LEU A 131 -10.90 15.26 10.69
N ASN A 132 -11.21 14.24 9.90
CA ASN A 132 -12.57 13.88 9.51
C ASN A 132 -12.71 12.36 9.58
N SER A 133 -13.18 11.87 10.72
CA SER A 133 -13.33 10.44 10.98
C SER A 133 -14.44 9.76 10.16
N THR A 134 -15.20 10.51 9.36
CA THR A 134 -16.17 9.94 8.41
C THR A 134 -15.70 10.10 6.96
N ARG A 135 -14.39 10.10 6.73
CA ARG A 135 -13.78 10.20 5.40
C ARG A 135 -12.54 9.32 5.27
N ALA A 136 -12.42 8.65 4.13
CA ALA A 136 -11.20 7.99 3.70
C ALA A 136 -10.54 8.79 2.57
N TRP A 137 -9.21 8.73 2.50
CA TRP A 137 -8.44 9.26 1.38
C TRP A 137 -7.85 8.09 0.60
N LEU A 138 -8.25 7.98 -0.66
CA LEU A 138 -7.73 6.99 -1.58
C LEU A 138 -6.73 7.68 -2.48
N ASN A 139 -5.47 7.24 -2.47
CA ASN A 139 -4.41 7.97 -3.13
C ASN A 139 -3.53 7.03 -3.95
N VAL A 140 -2.89 7.63 -4.94
CA VAL A 140 -1.79 7.05 -5.67
C VAL A 140 -0.69 8.09 -5.75
N TRP A 141 0.51 7.70 -5.35
CA TRP A 141 1.72 8.44 -5.64
C TRP A 141 2.42 7.81 -6.83
N HIS A 142 2.81 8.64 -7.79
CA HIS A 142 3.65 8.23 -8.89
C HIS A 142 4.49 9.42 -9.36
N ASP A 143 5.79 9.23 -9.59
CA ASP A 143 6.72 10.27 -10.06
C ASP A 143 6.60 11.60 -9.27
N HIS A 144 6.61 11.49 -7.93
CA HIS A 144 6.48 12.60 -6.98
C HIS A 144 5.16 13.39 -7.06
N GLN A 145 4.12 12.85 -7.71
CA GLN A 145 2.79 13.45 -7.78
C GLN A 145 1.77 12.57 -7.07
N GLN A 146 0.88 13.22 -6.30
CA GLN A 146 -0.26 12.58 -5.66
C GLN A 146 -1.52 12.72 -6.54
N SER A 147 -2.44 11.77 -6.42
CA SER A 147 -3.80 11.84 -7.00
C SER A 147 -4.86 11.46 -5.96
N PRO A 148 -4.99 12.21 -4.86
CA PRO A 148 -5.85 11.83 -3.75
C PRO A 148 -7.33 12.09 -4.08
N VAL A 149 -8.19 11.16 -3.70
CA VAL A 149 -9.63 11.26 -3.81
C VAL A 149 -10.25 11.07 -2.42
N PRO A 150 -10.91 12.08 -1.85
CA PRO A 150 -11.66 11.92 -0.61
C PRO A 150 -12.97 11.16 -0.86
N ILE A 151 -13.26 10.18 -0.02
CA ILE A 151 -14.50 9.39 -0.01
C ILE A 151 -15.22 9.62 1.31
N ASP A 152 -16.42 10.18 1.24
CA ASP A 152 -17.29 10.33 2.41
C ASP A 152 -17.89 8.98 2.82
N LEU A 153 -17.87 8.70 4.11
CA LEU A 153 -18.33 7.45 4.73
C LEU A 153 -19.58 7.73 5.54
N ASP A 154 -20.47 6.73 5.64
CA ASP A 154 -21.67 6.76 6.47
C ASP A 154 -21.40 6.26 7.91
N PHE A 155 -20.14 6.06 8.27
CA PHE A 155 -19.67 5.61 9.57
C PHE A 155 -18.43 6.39 10.04
N ASP A 156 -18.16 6.32 11.34
CA ASP A 156 -16.95 6.88 11.96
C ASP A 156 -15.88 5.78 12.08
N VAL A 157 -14.75 5.98 11.39
CA VAL A 157 -13.63 5.03 11.28
C VAL A 157 -12.98 4.69 12.62
N SER A 158 -13.20 5.49 13.66
CA SER A 158 -12.65 5.29 15.01
C SER A 158 -13.51 4.39 15.90
N LYS A 159 -14.75 4.06 15.48
CA LYS A 159 -15.75 3.43 16.34
C LYS A 159 -15.92 1.93 16.12
N ALA A 160 -15.60 1.42 14.94
CA ALA A 160 -15.79 0.02 14.59
C ALA A 160 -14.79 -0.44 13.54
N TRP A 161 -14.61 -1.77 13.47
CA TRP A 161 -13.81 -2.40 12.42
C TRP A 161 -14.55 -2.34 11.10
N HIS A 162 -13.85 -1.84 10.08
CA HIS A 162 -14.32 -1.85 8.70
C HIS A 162 -13.27 -2.53 7.83
N ARG A 163 -13.72 -3.15 6.74
CA ARG A 163 -12.85 -3.85 5.82
C ARG A 163 -12.55 -2.97 4.62
N TYR A 164 -11.26 -2.75 4.36
CA TYR A 164 -10.77 -1.92 3.28
C TYR A 164 -10.02 -2.81 2.30
N GLU A 165 -10.26 -2.62 1.01
CA GLU A 165 -9.70 -3.47 -0.03
C GLU A 165 -9.12 -2.62 -1.17
N ILE A 166 -7.95 -3.01 -1.64
CA ILE A 166 -7.29 -2.53 -2.86
C ILE A 166 -7.28 -3.71 -3.83
N ASN A 167 -8.14 -3.67 -4.84
CA ASN A 167 -8.14 -4.62 -5.95
C ASN A 167 -7.34 -3.99 -7.10
N TRP A 168 -6.11 -4.48 -7.27
CA TRP A 168 -5.18 -4.00 -8.28
C TRP A 168 -5.05 -5.01 -9.41
N GLN A 169 -5.53 -4.61 -10.59
CA GLN A 169 -5.45 -5.37 -11.83
C GLN A 169 -4.56 -4.64 -12.83
N GLN A 170 -4.19 -5.33 -13.91
CA GLN A 170 -3.30 -4.79 -14.93
C GLN A 170 -3.74 -3.42 -15.50
N ASN A 171 -5.05 -3.20 -15.64
CA ASN A 171 -5.59 -1.99 -16.27
C ASN A 171 -6.56 -1.21 -15.35
N SER A 172 -6.70 -1.62 -14.09
CA SER A 172 -7.62 -0.97 -13.17
C SER A 172 -7.16 -1.07 -11.73
N LEU A 173 -7.52 -0.07 -10.96
CA LEU A 173 -7.35 -0.03 -9.52
C LEU A 173 -8.69 0.31 -8.90
N THR A 174 -9.19 -0.60 -8.07
CA THR A 174 -10.50 -0.47 -7.43
C THR A 174 -10.36 -0.55 -5.94
N TRP A 175 -10.96 0.41 -5.23
CA TRP A 175 -11.07 0.38 -3.78
C TRP A 175 -12.48 0.01 -3.38
N SER A 176 -12.58 -0.87 -2.40
CA SER A 176 -13.84 -1.25 -1.76
C SER A 176 -13.77 -1.07 -0.26
N ILE A 177 -14.90 -0.71 0.34
CA ILE A 177 -15.08 -0.59 1.78
C ILE A 177 -16.32 -1.41 2.16
N ASP A 178 -16.16 -2.36 3.08
CA ASP A 178 -17.18 -3.32 3.50
C ASP A 178 -17.86 -4.04 2.31
N GLY A 179 -17.04 -4.44 1.32
CA GLY A 179 -17.49 -5.12 0.11
C GLY A 179 -18.20 -4.23 -0.93
N LYS A 180 -18.31 -2.92 -0.69
CA LYS A 180 -18.87 -1.96 -1.65
C LYS A 180 -17.74 -1.23 -2.37
N VAL A 181 -17.76 -1.25 -3.71
CA VAL A 181 -16.85 -0.44 -4.53
C VAL A 181 -17.14 1.04 -4.28
N VAL A 182 -16.10 1.79 -3.90
CA VAL A 182 -16.19 3.25 -3.66
C VAL A 182 -15.45 4.07 -4.71
N LEU A 183 -14.43 3.49 -5.36
CA LEU A 183 -13.67 4.15 -6.40
C LEU A 183 -13.06 3.11 -7.36
N THR A 184 -13.14 3.36 -8.66
CA THR A 184 -12.38 2.64 -9.69
C THR A 184 -11.65 3.66 -10.55
N ARG A 185 -10.37 3.41 -10.82
CA ARG A 185 -9.50 4.24 -11.67
C ARG A 185 -8.86 3.37 -12.75
N THR A 186 -8.76 3.90 -13.96
CA THR A 186 -8.12 3.26 -15.13
C THR A 186 -7.15 4.21 -15.85
N ASP A 187 -6.96 5.40 -15.28
CA ASP A 187 -6.17 6.52 -15.81
C ASP A 187 -4.81 6.66 -15.12
N LEU A 188 -4.50 5.76 -14.18
CA LEU A 188 -3.28 5.80 -13.39
C LEU A 188 -2.11 5.14 -14.12
N LEU A 189 -0.94 5.76 -14.03
CA LEU A 189 0.32 5.19 -14.49
C LEU A 189 1.01 4.56 -13.29
N LEU A 190 1.01 3.24 -13.21
CA LEU A 190 1.73 2.48 -12.19
C LEU A 190 2.61 1.46 -12.89
N LYS A 191 3.85 1.31 -12.41
CA LYS A 191 4.70 0.21 -12.88
C LYS A 191 4.07 -1.12 -12.45
N ALA A 192 4.11 -2.09 -13.35
CA ALA A 192 3.61 -3.42 -13.06
C ALA A 192 4.35 -4.02 -11.85
N PRO A 193 3.70 -4.87 -11.03
CA PRO A 193 4.32 -5.43 -9.82
C PRO A 193 5.69 -6.08 -10.08
N ALA A 194 5.81 -6.81 -11.20
CA ALA A 194 7.05 -7.46 -11.64
C ALA A 194 8.23 -6.51 -11.93
N GLN A 195 7.96 -5.21 -12.11
CA GLN A 195 8.97 -4.19 -12.42
C GLN A 195 9.36 -3.33 -11.22
N ALA A 196 8.53 -3.32 -10.17
CA ALA A 196 8.61 -2.31 -9.10
C ALA A 196 8.70 -2.89 -7.69
N ASN A 197 8.50 -4.21 -7.51
CA ASN A 197 8.66 -4.91 -6.24
C ASN A 197 7.96 -4.18 -5.08
N TYR A 198 6.63 -4.18 -5.13
CA TYR A 198 5.80 -3.53 -4.12
C TYR A 198 5.86 -4.29 -2.80
N LYS A 199 5.91 -3.54 -1.70
CA LYS A 199 5.74 -4.03 -0.33
C LYS A 199 4.37 -3.62 0.18
N LEU A 200 3.75 -4.49 0.98
CA LEU A 200 2.52 -4.19 1.68
C LEU A 200 2.84 -3.72 3.10
N ALA A 201 2.25 -2.60 3.50
CA ALA A 201 2.54 -2.01 4.79
C ALA A 201 1.30 -1.41 5.48
N LEU A 202 1.40 -1.33 6.80
CA LEU A 202 0.41 -0.76 7.71
C LEU A 202 1.14 0.23 8.62
N ASN A 203 0.61 1.44 8.80
CA ASN A 203 1.25 2.42 9.68
C ASN A 203 0.27 3.27 10.49
N SER A 204 0.81 3.89 11.53
CA SER A 204 0.17 4.95 12.28
C SER A 204 1.20 6.02 12.59
N TRP A 205 0.92 7.26 12.23
CA TRP A 205 1.81 8.40 12.43
C TRP A 205 1.03 9.69 12.56
N VAL A 206 1.72 10.80 12.79
CA VAL A 206 1.09 12.10 12.95
C VAL A 206 1.65 13.19 12.04
N ASN A 207 0.75 13.96 11.43
CA ASN A 207 1.11 15.19 10.74
C ASN A 207 1.30 16.31 11.77
N ILE A 208 2.53 16.84 11.84
CA ILE A 208 2.85 18.02 12.67
C ILE A 208 3.00 19.30 11.84
N GLN A 209 2.92 19.19 10.52
CA GLN A 209 3.13 20.31 9.62
C GLN A 209 1.80 20.98 9.30
N LYS A 210 1.83 22.32 9.18
CA LYS A 210 0.65 23.07 8.74
C LYS A 210 0.37 22.75 7.27
N GLU A 211 -0.86 22.31 7.00
CA GLU A 211 -1.33 22.06 5.64
C GLU A 211 -1.73 23.36 4.94
N THR A 212 -1.52 23.41 3.63
CA THR A 212 -1.91 24.54 2.76
C THR A 212 -3.04 24.20 1.78
N GLY A 213 -3.54 22.95 1.83
CA GLY A 213 -4.57 22.41 0.94
C GLY A 213 -5.97 22.31 1.58
N PRO A 214 -6.89 21.51 1.00
CA PRO A 214 -8.31 21.43 1.40
C PRO A 214 -8.57 20.79 2.79
N GLY A 215 -7.53 20.54 3.59
CA GLY A 215 -7.59 19.86 4.86
C GLY A 215 -7.59 18.33 4.70
N TRP A 216 -6.47 17.70 5.02
CA TRP A 216 -6.25 16.26 4.94
C TRP A 216 -6.22 15.63 6.34
N ALA A 217 -5.15 15.83 7.10
CA ALA A 217 -4.96 15.29 8.43
C ALA A 217 -5.04 16.36 9.52
N GLY A 218 -4.77 17.62 9.19
CA GLY A 218 -4.64 18.69 10.17
C GLY A 218 -3.36 18.57 11.00
N VAL A 219 -3.17 19.51 11.94
CA VAL A 219 -1.95 19.56 12.77
C VAL A 219 -2.20 18.84 14.09
N PHE A 220 -1.41 17.80 14.33
CA PHE A 220 -1.55 16.94 15.49
C PHE A 220 -1.31 17.67 16.80
N LYS A 221 -2.18 17.36 17.77
CA LYS A 221 -2.01 17.71 19.18
C LYS A 221 -2.28 16.48 20.01
N TYR A 222 -1.31 16.10 20.83
CA TYR A 222 -1.44 14.92 21.67
C TYR A 222 -2.61 15.09 22.66
N PRO A 223 -3.61 14.19 22.67
CA PRO A 223 -4.78 14.32 23.52
C PRO A 223 -4.45 14.07 25.00
N THR A 224 -5.27 14.62 25.89
CA THR A 224 -5.14 14.34 27.33
C THR A 224 -5.91 13.08 27.69
N GLY A 225 -5.29 12.17 28.45
CA GLY A 225 -5.98 10.99 29.00
C GLY A 225 -6.22 9.84 28.03
N GLN A 226 -5.71 9.91 26.79
CA GLN A 226 -5.84 8.87 25.78
C GLN A 226 -4.52 8.68 25.04
N ILE A 227 -4.21 7.43 24.69
CA ILE A 227 -3.12 7.09 23.77
C ILE A 227 -3.71 6.98 22.36
N PRO A 228 -3.34 7.85 21.41
CA PRO A 228 -3.77 7.72 20.02
C PRO A 228 -3.33 6.37 19.47
N THR A 229 -4.27 5.61 18.91
CA THR A 229 -4.06 4.20 18.53
C THR A 229 -4.81 3.88 17.25
N SER A 230 -4.12 3.36 16.26
CA SER A 230 -4.71 2.69 15.09
C SER A 230 -4.72 1.17 15.31
N ARG A 231 -5.70 0.46 14.75
CA ARG A 231 -5.81 -1.00 14.94
C ARG A 231 -6.00 -1.71 13.61
N PHE A 232 -5.40 -2.89 13.49
CA PHE A 232 -5.40 -3.69 12.28
C PHE A 232 -5.57 -5.17 12.61
N ARG A 233 -6.30 -5.90 11.77
CA ARG A 233 -6.39 -7.37 11.81
C ARG A 233 -6.76 -7.93 10.44
N ASN A 234 -6.63 -9.25 10.28
CA ASN A 234 -7.10 -9.98 9.10
C ASN A 234 -6.54 -9.42 7.76
N LEU A 235 -5.24 -9.12 7.73
CA LEU A 235 -4.54 -8.68 6.52
C LEU A 235 -4.46 -9.84 5.53
N GLN A 236 -4.96 -9.66 4.32
CA GLN A 236 -5.09 -10.72 3.33
C GLN A 236 -4.66 -10.25 1.95
N PHE A 237 -4.14 -11.19 1.18
CA PHE A 237 -3.92 -11.06 -0.25
C PHE A 237 -4.49 -12.27 -0.98
N THR A 238 -5.18 -12.01 -2.09
CA THR A 238 -5.63 -13.04 -3.04
C THR A 238 -5.19 -12.61 -4.44
N PRO A 239 -4.34 -13.39 -5.14
CA PRO A 239 -3.88 -13.07 -6.49
C PRO A 239 -5.02 -13.11 -7.52
#